data_AF-A0A1V6USD2-F1
#
_entry.id   AF-A0A1V6USD2-F1
#
_cell.length_a   1.000
_cell.length_b   1.000
_cell.length_c   1.000
_cell.angle_alpha   90.00
_cell.angle_beta   90.00
_cell.angle_gamma   90.00
#
_symmetry.space_group_name_H-M   'P 1'
#
loop_
_entity.id
_entity.type
_entity.pdbx_description
1 polymer ?
#
loop_
_entity_poly.entity_id
_entity_poly.type
_entity_poly.pdbx_seq_one_letter_code
_entity_poly.pdbx_strand_id
1 'polypeptide(L)'
;MVAKVNDELDPFISRQKSGHSDPHMDFVFGSANRRIPAFTISKPYRDVMMENDLIHALTERVFVQDPSYGYWLSVSQIIQVGPGEKAQEPHRDQWAWSFWDYLSPLSLESWVNYMIALSTFTKANGATRTIPGTHIVHNFDFEAKHATIRVEMNPGDAFSSLAEFFIAAAQILLIMSNAEA
;
A
#
# COMPACT_ATOMS: atom_id res chain seq x y z
N MET A 1 -13.84 11.01 10.03
CA MET A 1 -12.36 11.16 9.98
C MET A 1 -11.89 11.12 8.54
N VAL A 2 -12.15 10.04 7.79
CA VAL A 2 -11.81 9.90 6.35
C VAL A 2 -12.26 11.11 5.53
N ALA A 3 -13.50 11.57 5.68
CA ALA A 3 -14.00 12.76 4.99
C ALA A 3 -13.12 14.01 5.22
N LYS A 4 -12.66 14.26 6.45
CA LYS A 4 -11.77 15.39 6.75
C LYS A 4 -10.41 15.27 6.07
N VAL A 5 -9.86 14.05 6.03
CA VAL A 5 -8.60 13.76 5.33
C VAL A 5 -8.79 13.97 3.82
N ASN A 6 -9.89 13.52 3.25
CA ASN A 6 -10.22 13.77 1.83
C ASN A 6 -10.35 15.27 1.54
N ASP A 7 -11.13 16.00 2.33
CA ASP A 7 -11.34 17.45 2.15
C ASP A 7 -10.01 18.23 2.14
N GLU A 8 -9.04 17.84 2.98
CA GLU A 8 -7.71 18.47 3.02
C GLU A 8 -6.82 18.07 1.83
N LEU A 9 -6.91 16.83 1.35
CA LEU A 9 -6.04 16.30 0.32
C LEU A 9 -6.54 16.59 -1.10
N ASP A 10 -7.84 16.73 -1.31
CA ASP A 10 -8.48 16.93 -2.62
C ASP A 10 -7.88 18.10 -3.43
N PRO A 11 -7.61 19.28 -2.85
CA PRO A 11 -6.96 20.37 -3.58
C PRO A 11 -5.53 20.04 -4.03
N PHE A 12 -4.85 19.11 -3.35
CA PHE A 12 -3.49 18.69 -3.72
C PHE A 12 -3.53 17.59 -4.77
N ILE A 13 -4.41 16.59 -4.60
CA ILE A 13 -4.60 15.51 -5.57
C ILE A 13 -5.04 16.05 -6.93
N SER A 14 -5.99 16.99 -6.96
CA SER A 14 -6.51 17.58 -8.20
C SER A 14 -5.45 18.32 -9.02
N ARG A 15 -4.38 18.84 -8.38
CA ARG A 15 -3.26 19.50 -9.05
C ARG A 15 -2.12 18.55 -9.43
N GLN A 16 -2.13 17.33 -8.89
CA GLN A 16 -1.10 16.35 -9.15
C GLN A 16 -1.24 15.77 -10.56
N LYS A 17 -0.12 15.74 -11.30
CA LYS A 17 -0.08 15.05 -12.59
C LYS A 17 -0.20 13.54 -12.40
N SER A 18 -0.93 12.89 -13.30
CA SER A 18 -0.94 11.44 -13.37
C SER A 18 0.37 10.90 -13.93
N GLY A 19 0.73 9.67 -13.56
CA GLY A 19 1.95 9.01 -14.02
C GLY A 19 3.19 9.42 -13.23
N HIS A 20 4.33 8.84 -13.61
CA HIS A 20 5.64 9.22 -13.08
C HIS A 20 6.33 10.22 -14.03
N SER A 21 7.28 11.01 -13.51
CA SER A 21 8.05 11.95 -14.36
C SER A 21 8.97 11.24 -15.35
N ASP A 22 9.42 10.04 -14.99
CA ASP A 22 10.06 9.07 -15.87
C ASP A 22 9.02 8.06 -16.39
N PRO A 23 8.68 8.07 -17.70
CA PRO A 23 7.71 7.14 -18.29
C PRO A 23 8.10 5.67 -18.15
N HIS A 24 9.39 5.35 -18.00
CA HIS A 24 9.82 3.98 -17.75
C HIS A 24 9.35 3.44 -16.41
N MET A 25 8.88 4.30 -15.50
CA MET A 25 8.38 3.91 -14.20
C MET A 25 6.84 3.76 -14.17
N ASP A 26 6.14 3.98 -15.28
CA ASP A 26 4.68 3.86 -15.34
C ASP A 26 4.20 2.41 -15.08
N PHE A 27 5.02 1.40 -15.35
CA PHE A 27 4.68 0.01 -14.98
C PHE A 27 4.60 -0.19 -13.46
N VAL A 28 5.32 0.62 -12.68
CA VAL A 28 5.29 0.62 -11.21
C VAL A 28 4.24 1.57 -10.70
N PHE A 29 4.23 2.81 -11.20
CA PHE A 29 3.40 3.86 -10.59
C PHE A 29 1.99 3.95 -11.17
N GLY A 30 1.77 3.45 -12.39
CA GLY A 30 0.56 3.61 -13.20
C GLY A 30 0.50 4.99 -13.87
N SER A 31 0.20 5.03 -15.16
CA SER A 31 0.21 6.27 -15.95
C SER A 31 -1.01 7.16 -15.72
N ALA A 32 -2.12 6.59 -15.24
CA ALA A 32 -3.34 7.31 -14.86
C ALA A 32 -3.39 7.64 -13.36
N ASN A 33 -2.56 6.99 -12.55
CA ASN A 33 -2.50 7.19 -11.10
C ASN A 33 -1.91 8.54 -10.71
N ARG A 34 -2.46 9.15 -9.65
CA ARG A 34 -1.91 10.33 -9.00
C ARG A 34 -1.39 9.98 -7.62
N ARG A 35 -0.26 10.56 -7.25
CA ARG A 35 0.47 10.21 -6.03
C ARG A 35 0.92 11.47 -5.31
N ILE A 36 0.55 11.64 -4.04
CA ILE A 36 0.98 12.79 -3.21
C ILE A 36 1.42 12.33 -1.81
N PRO A 37 2.36 13.04 -1.15
CA PRO A 37 2.80 12.70 0.20
C PRO A 37 1.77 13.16 1.25
N ALA A 38 1.07 12.23 1.89
CA ALA A 38 0.04 12.53 2.89
C ALA A 38 0.62 13.19 4.14
N PHE A 39 1.78 12.68 4.59
CA PHE A 39 2.42 13.08 5.84
C PHE A 39 2.74 14.57 5.90
N THR A 40 3.24 15.17 4.81
CA THR A 40 3.62 16.59 4.81
C THR A 40 2.42 17.53 4.64
N ILE A 41 1.29 17.01 4.17
CA ILE A 41 0.12 17.82 3.77
C ILE A 41 -0.94 17.84 4.88
N SER A 42 -1.37 16.67 5.36
CA SER A 42 -2.55 16.57 6.24
C SER A 42 -2.18 16.36 7.70
N LYS A 43 -2.63 17.29 8.57
CA LYS A 43 -2.44 17.15 10.03
C LYS A 43 -3.32 16.05 10.64
N PRO A 44 -4.62 15.93 10.32
CA PRO A 44 -5.46 14.81 10.76
C PRO A 44 -4.91 13.44 10.34
N TYR A 45 -4.27 13.34 9.17
CA TYR A 45 -3.55 12.12 8.80
C TYR A 45 -2.46 11.78 9.81
N ARG A 46 -1.57 12.74 10.12
CA ARG A 46 -0.50 12.54 11.12
C ARG A 46 -1.08 12.23 12.50
N ASP A 47 -1.98 13.06 12.99
CA ASP A 47 -2.45 12.96 14.38
C ASP A 47 -3.33 11.74 14.66
N VAL A 48 -3.91 11.12 13.63
CA VAL A 48 -4.95 10.09 13.85
C VAL A 48 -4.71 8.80 13.07
N MET A 49 -4.22 8.86 11.83
CA MET A 49 -3.90 7.63 11.08
C MET A 49 -2.50 7.12 11.45
N MET A 50 -1.51 8.02 11.54
CA MET A 50 -0.15 7.63 11.89
C MET A 50 -0.05 7.26 13.37
N GLU A 51 -0.67 8.02 14.26
CA GLU A 51 -0.68 7.78 15.72
C GLU A 51 -1.78 6.78 16.15
N ASN A 52 -2.09 5.80 15.31
CA ASN A 52 -3.12 4.81 15.62
C ASN A 52 -2.56 3.68 16.49
N ASP A 53 -3.08 3.53 17.71
CA ASP A 53 -2.60 2.53 18.70
C ASP A 53 -2.57 1.09 18.15
N LEU A 54 -3.54 0.69 17.34
CA LEU A 54 -3.58 -0.65 16.76
C LEU A 54 -2.47 -0.84 15.72
N ILE A 55 -2.25 0.16 14.86
CA ILE A 55 -1.14 0.14 13.88
C ILE A 55 0.20 0.06 14.62
N HIS A 56 0.41 0.86 15.67
CA HIS A 56 1.62 0.79 16.48
C HIS A 56 1.79 -0.57 17.13
N ALA A 57 0.76 -1.11 17.79
CA ALA A 57 0.83 -2.40 18.46
C ALA A 57 1.14 -3.56 17.49
N LEU A 58 0.52 -3.55 16.29
CA LEU A 58 0.82 -4.55 15.25
C LEU A 58 2.24 -4.40 14.71
N THR A 59 2.70 -3.17 14.51
CA THR A 59 4.04 -2.87 13.99
C THR A 59 5.13 -3.26 15.00
N GLU A 60 4.92 -2.95 16.28
CA GLU A 60 5.79 -3.39 17.38
C GLU A 60 5.87 -4.91 17.44
N ARG A 61 4.74 -5.60 17.27
CA ARG A 61 4.70 -7.07 17.29
C ARG A 61 5.54 -7.69 16.18
N VAL A 62 5.67 -7.02 15.03
CA VAL A 62 6.47 -7.47 13.89
C VAL A 62 7.96 -7.19 14.11
N PHE A 63 8.35 -5.95 14.46
CA PHE A 63 9.76 -5.53 14.44
C PHE A 63 10.45 -5.53 15.80
N VAL A 64 9.73 -5.28 16.89
CA VAL A 64 10.34 -5.05 18.21
C VAL A 64 10.42 -6.36 18.99
N GLN A 65 11.29 -7.25 18.52
CA GLN A 65 11.57 -8.54 19.17
C GLN A 65 12.62 -8.42 20.29
N ASP A 66 13.38 -7.32 20.29
CA ASP A 66 14.36 -6.96 21.30
C ASP A 66 14.15 -5.49 21.71
N PRO A 67 14.34 -5.12 23.00
CA PRO A 67 14.17 -3.74 23.47
C PRO A 67 15.08 -2.70 22.78
N SER A 68 16.17 -3.13 22.14
CA SER A 68 17.05 -2.26 21.36
C SER A 68 16.55 -1.98 19.94
N TYR A 69 15.49 -2.66 19.49
CA TYR A 69 14.92 -2.49 18.16
C TYR A 69 13.82 -1.44 18.17
N GLY A 70 13.60 -0.85 17.00
CA GLY A 70 12.54 0.11 16.77
C GLY A 70 12.09 0.06 15.32
N TYR A 71 11.10 0.87 14.99
CA TYR A 71 10.58 1.04 13.65
C TYR A 71 10.39 2.52 13.35
N TRP A 72 10.33 2.86 12.07
CA TRP A 72 9.99 4.19 11.61
C TRP A 72 9.11 4.11 10.37
N LEU A 73 8.47 5.23 10.03
CA LEU A 73 7.76 5.38 8.77
C LEU A 73 8.76 5.51 7.62
N SER A 74 8.76 4.54 6.69
CA SER A 74 9.60 4.59 5.49
C SER A 74 8.97 5.48 4.41
N VAL A 75 7.72 5.18 4.03
CA VAL A 75 6.97 5.92 3.01
C VAL A 75 5.52 6.08 3.46
N SER A 76 4.97 7.28 3.22
CA SER A 76 3.56 7.61 3.40
C SER A 76 3.06 8.28 2.13
N GLN A 77 2.08 7.68 1.48
CA GLN A 77 1.61 8.15 0.18
C GLN A 77 0.10 7.98 0.00
N ILE A 78 -0.52 9.00 -0.59
CA ILE A 78 -1.86 8.86 -1.17
C ILE A 78 -1.69 8.36 -2.60
N ILE A 79 -2.46 7.34 -2.99
CA ILE A 79 -2.63 6.99 -4.40
C ILE A 79 -4.08 7.20 -4.78
N GLN A 80 -4.33 8.07 -5.74
CA GLN A 80 -5.60 8.07 -6.45
C GLN A 80 -5.46 7.22 -7.71
N VAL A 81 -6.19 6.10 -7.76
CA VAL A 81 -6.22 5.25 -8.94
C VAL A 81 -7.11 5.90 -9.99
N GLY A 82 -6.53 6.17 -11.17
CA GLY A 82 -7.23 6.84 -12.27
C GLY A 82 -8.17 5.90 -13.03
N PRO A 83 -9.22 6.44 -13.69
CA PRO A 83 -10.09 5.64 -14.55
C PRO A 83 -9.30 4.92 -15.65
N GLY A 84 -9.61 3.64 -15.87
CA GLY A 84 -8.97 2.83 -16.91
C GLY A 84 -7.53 2.40 -16.61
N GLU A 85 -7.02 2.67 -15.40
CA GLU A 85 -5.70 2.17 -15.00
C GLU A 85 -5.64 0.65 -15.04
N LYS A 86 -4.49 0.12 -15.46
CA LYS A 86 -4.27 -1.33 -15.50
C LYS A 86 -4.02 -1.86 -14.09
N ALA A 87 -4.47 -3.09 -13.84
CA ALA A 87 -4.07 -3.81 -12.65
C ALA A 87 -2.54 -3.98 -12.67
N GLN A 88 -1.88 -3.69 -11.55
CA GLN A 88 -0.47 -4.01 -11.38
C GLN A 88 -0.26 -5.53 -11.46
N GLU A 89 0.88 -5.92 -12.02
CA GLU A 89 1.33 -7.31 -11.91
C GLU A 89 1.52 -7.65 -10.42
N PRO A 90 1.22 -8.90 -10.00
CA PRO A 90 1.55 -9.33 -8.66
C PRO A 90 3.04 -9.12 -8.39
N HIS A 91 3.35 -8.54 -7.24
CA HIS A 91 4.71 -8.27 -6.85
C HIS A 91 4.85 -8.39 -5.35
N ARG A 92 6.08 -8.62 -4.89
CA ARG A 92 6.42 -8.29 -3.53
C ARG A 92 6.87 -6.86 -3.52
N ASP A 93 6.37 -6.09 -2.57
CA ASP A 93 6.84 -4.74 -2.41
C ASP A 93 8.39 -4.77 -2.22
N GLN A 94 8.95 -5.88 -1.65
CA GLN A 94 10.30 -5.90 -1.07
C GLN A 94 11.37 -5.73 -2.14
N TRP A 95 10.98 -5.97 -3.40
CA TRP A 95 11.77 -5.74 -4.59
C TRP A 95 12.23 -4.29 -4.75
N ALA A 96 11.68 -3.35 -3.97
CA ALA A 96 12.26 -2.03 -3.79
C ALA A 96 13.72 -2.07 -3.27
N TRP A 97 14.11 -3.12 -2.54
CA TRP A 97 15.49 -3.36 -2.11
C TRP A 97 15.92 -4.80 -2.40
N SER A 98 16.69 -4.98 -3.47
CA SER A 98 17.18 -6.28 -3.96
C SER A 98 17.98 -7.11 -2.96
N PHE A 99 18.45 -6.51 -1.85
CA PHE A 99 19.12 -7.24 -0.77
C PHE A 99 18.23 -8.33 -0.15
N TRP A 100 16.92 -8.08 -0.03
CA TRP A 100 16.00 -9.02 0.62
C TRP A 100 15.78 -10.31 -0.18
N ASP A 101 16.05 -10.29 -1.49
CA ASP A 101 15.93 -11.48 -2.34
C ASP A 101 17.01 -12.54 -2.04
N TYR A 102 18.07 -12.17 -1.34
CA TYR A 102 19.12 -13.08 -0.88
C TYR A 102 18.83 -13.70 0.48
N LEU A 103 17.77 -13.27 1.17
CA LEU A 103 17.38 -13.79 2.48
C LEU A 103 16.21 -14.77 2.35
N SER A 104 16.08 -15.63 3.34
CA SER A 104 14.95 -16.55 3.45
C SER A 104 13.65 -15.78 3.73
N PRO A 105 12.50 -16.14 3.16
CA PRO A 105 11.18 -15.64 3.56
C PRO A 105 10.75 -16.07 4.97
N LEU A 106 11.62 -16.76 5.70
CA LEU A 106 11.47 -17.01 7.14
C LEU A 106 12.45 -16.17 7.96
N SER A 107 13.14 -15.22 7.32
CA SER A 107 14.02 -14.26 7.98
C SER A 107 13.21 -13.13 8.62
N LEU A 108 13.90 -12.08 9.08
CA LEU A 108 13.22 -10.93 9.67
C LEU A 108 12.43 -10.19 8.60
N GLU A 109 11.22 -9.78 8.97
CA GLU A 109 10.41 -8.90 8.15
C GLU A 109 11.14 -7.57 7.93
N SER A 110 11.11 -7.08 6.69
CA SER A 110 11.79 -5.84 6.31
C SER A 110 10.94 -4.59 6.54
N TRP A 111 9.62 -4.76 6.61
CA TRP A 111 8.59 -3.71 6.60
C TRP A 111 7.18 -4.34 6.60
N VAL A 112 6.20 -3.51 6.94
CA VAL A 112 4.78 -3.83 6.96
C VAL A 112 4.04 -2.68 6.28
N ASN A 113 3.05 -3.01 5.47
CA ASN A 113 2.24 -2.03 4.76
C ASN A 113 0.85 -1.98 5.38
N TYR A 114 0.34 -0.76 5.58
CA TYR A 114 -1.05 -0.52 5.98
C TYR A 114 -1.74 0.29 4.90
N MET A 115 -2.57 -0.37 4.11
CA MET A 115 -3.43 0.29 3.13
C MET A 115 -4.74 0.69 3.82
N ILE A 116 -5.00 1.99 3.91
CA ILE A 116 -6.21 2.53 4.53
C ILE A 116 -7.10 3.06 3.41
N ALA A 117 -8.36 2.63 3.39
CA ALA A 117 -9.30 3.05 2.36
C ALA A 117 -9.78 4.50 2.60
N LEU A 118 -9.56 5.38 1.62
CA LEU A 118 -10.14 6.74 1.61
C LEU A 118 -11.43 6.84 0.79
N SER A 119 -11.69 5.84 -0.05
CA SER A 119 -12.96 5.61 -0.74
C SER A 119 -13.30 4.12 -0.70
N THR A 120 -14.50 3.74 -1.16
CA THR A 120 -14.90 2.32 -1.20
C THR A 120 -14.08 1.56 -2.24
N PHE A 121 -13.51 0.41 -1.87
CA PHE A 121 -12.88 -0.53 -2.80
C PHE A 121 -13.80 -1.70 -3.05
N THR A 122 -14.02 -1.97 -4.33
CA THR A 122 -14.81 -3.07 -4.84
C THR A 122 -14.01 -3.82 -5.89
N LYS A 123 -14.39 -5.06 -6.18
CA LYS A 123 -13.80 -5.81 -7.30
C LYS A 123 -13.87 -5.04 -8.62
N ALA A 124 -14.93 -4.25 -8.84
CA ALA A 124 -15.17 -3.50 -10.06
C ALA A 124 -14.23 -2.30 -10.20
N ASN A 125 -13.92 -1.59 -9.12
CA ASN A 125 -13.10 -0.37 -9.15
C ASN A 125 -11.62 -0.60 -8.81
N GLY A 126 -11.18 -1.85 -8.88
CA GLY A 126 -9.77 -2.19 -8.74
C GLY A 126 -9.32 -2.50 -7.32
N ALA A 127 -10.19 -3.00 -6.44
CA ALA A 127 -9.79 -3.49 -5.12
C ALA A 127 -8.52 -4.35 -5.18
N THR A 128 -7.60 -4.07 -4.26
CA THR A 128 -6.28 -4.69 -4.16
C THR A 128 -6.40 -6.21 -4.26
N ARG A 129 -5.49 -6.82 -5.02
CA ARG A 129 -5.37 -8.28 -5.12
C ARG A 129 -4.26 -8.75 -4.21
N THR A 130 -4.52 -9.80 -3.45
CA THR A 130 -3.51 -10.47 -2.62
C THR A 130 -3.59 -11.98 -2.80
N ILE A 131 -2.47 -12.66 -2.59
CA ILE A 131 -2.38 -14.12 -2.56
C ILE A 131 -2.01 -14.54 -1.12
N PRO A 132 -2.97 -15.02 -0.32
CA PRO A 132 -2.67 -15.43 1.05
C PRO A 132 -1.65 -16.56 1.10
N GLY A 133 -0.79 -16.54 2.13
CA GLY A 133 0.18 -17.61 2.40
C GLY A 133 1.46 -17.54 1.58
N THR A 134 1.65 -16.55 0.71
CA THR A 134 2.87 -16.47 -0.11
C THR A 134 4.07 -15.86 0.60
N HIS A 135 3.88 -15.24 1.77
CA HIS A 135 4.96 -14.67 2.57
C HIS A 135 6.02 -15.73 2.92
N ILE A 136 5.62 -16.95 3.28
CA ILE A 136 6.55 -18.04 3.60
C ILE A 136 7.16 -18.77 2.40
N VAL A 137 6.84 -18.36 1.17
CA VAL A 137 7.24 -19.09 -0.05
C VAL A 137 8.45 -18.43 -0.68
N HIS A 138 9.47 -19.20 -1.08
CA HIS A 138 10.68 -18.64 -1.72
C HIS A 138 10.53 -18.50 -3.25
N ASN A 139 9.64 -19.29 -3.86
CA ASN A 139 9.52 -19.42 -5.31
C ASN A 139 8.60 -18.35 -5.90
N PHE A 140 9.12 -17.61 -6.87
CA PHE A 140 8.41 -16.56 -7.60
C PHE A 140 7.43 -17.09 -8.67
N ASP A 141 7.56 -18.36 -9.10
CA ASP A 141 6.61 -19.01 -10.04
C ASP A 141 5.30 -19.47 -9.37
N PHE A 142 5.11 -19.16 -8.08
CA PHE A 142 3.94 -19.60 -7.30
C PHE A 142 2.63 -18.92 -7.76
N GLU A 143 2.72 -17.80 -8.47
CA GLU A 143 1.59 -16.99 -8.91
C GLU A 143 0.60 -17.73 -9.84
N ALA A 144 1.10 -18.63 -10.68
CA ALA A 144 0.29 -19.28 -11.72
C ALA A 144 -0.72 -20.31 -11.19
N LYS A 145 -0.65 -20.69 -9.91
CA LYS A 145 -1.46 -21.81 -9.34
C LYS A 145 -2.42 -21.40 -8.23
N HIS A 146 -2.38 -20.14 -7.77
CA HIS A 146 -3.14 -19.72 -6.59
C HIS A 146 -4.14 -18.61 -6.92
N ALA A 147 -5.35 -18.73 -6.34
CA ALA A 147 -6.41 -17.75 -6.54
C ALA A 147 -6.07 -16.44 -5.81
N THR A 148 -6.12 -15.31 -6.52
CA THR A 148 -6.04 -13.99 -5.88
C THR A 148 -7.37 -13.65 -5.20
N ILE A 149 -7.32 -13.12 -3.99
CA ILE A 149 -8.48 -12.56 -3.28
C ILE A 149 -8.51 -11.06 -3.52
N ARG A 150 -9.73 -10.51 -3.67
CA ARG A 150 -9.97 -9.07 -3.72
C ARG A 150 -10.21 -8.55 -2.31
N VAL A 151 -9.46 -7.52 -1.92
CA VAL A 151 -9.60 -6.85 -0.63
C VAL A 151 -10.58 -5.69 -0.79
N GLU A 152 -11.87 -6.00 -0.69
CA GLU A 152 -12.94 -4.99 -0.70
C GLU A 152 -13.00 -4.30 0.67
N MET A 153 -13.10 -2.97 0.66
CA MET A 153 -12.97 -2.13 1.86
C MET A 153 -13.92 -0.95 1.78
N ASN A 154 -14.52 -0.56 2.90
CA ASN A 154 -15.21 0.71 3.04
C ASN A 154 -14.23 1.81 3.46
N PRO A 155 -14.57 3.10 3.24
CA PRO A 155 -13.73 4.19 3.72
C PRO A 155 -13.47 4.08 5.24
N GLY A 156 -12.19 4.01 5.61
CA GLY A 156 -11.72 3.86 6.99
C GLY A 156 -11.31 2.44 7.37
N ASP A 157 -11.67 1.44 6.57
CA ASP A 157 -11.13 0.10 6.72
C ASP A 157 -9.63 0.10 6.36
N ALA A 158 -8.89 -0.84 6.94
CA ALA A 158 -7.46 -1.00 6.71
C ALA A 158 -7.12 -2.45 6.38
N PHE A 159 -6.22 -2.63 5.42
CA PHE A 159 -5.61 -3.90 5.07
C PHE A 159 -4.12 -3.84 5.37
N SER A 160 -3.64 -4.80 6.16
CA SER A 160 -2.22 -4.93 6.48
C SER A 160 -1.60 -6.10 5.72
N SER A 161 -0.36 -5.92 5.26
CA SER A 161 0.41 -6.98 4.61
C SER A 161 1.88 -6.91 4.96
N LEU A 162 2.51 -8.08 5.05
CA LEU A 162 3.96 -8.20 5.22
C LEU A 162 4.69 -8.04 3.88
N ALA A 163 5.99 -7.82 3.99
CA ALA A 163 6.93 -7.59 2.91
C ALA A 163 6.86 -8.57 1.73
N GLU A 164 6.72 -9.83 2.11
CA GLU A 164 6.94 -11.01 1.28
C GLU A 164 5.63 -11.49 0.63
N PHE A 165 4.51 -10.80 0.90
CA PHE A 165 3.26 -11.07 0.22
C PHE A 165 3.35 -10.64 -1.25
N PHE A 166 2.79 -11.47 -2.13
CA PHE A 166 2.44 -10.99 -3.47
C PHE A 166 1.17 -10.15 -3.37
N ILE A 167 1.30 -8.88 -3.72
CA ILE A 167 0.25 -7.89 -3.70
C ILE A 167 0.28 -7.17 -5.04
N ALA A 168 -0.87 -6.66 -5.47
CA ALA A 168 -0.97 -5.66 -6.50
C ALA A 168 -1.50 -4.35 -5.88
N ALA A 169 -0.66 -3.69 -5.06
CA ALA A 169 -0.68 -2.30 -4.55
C ALA A 169 0.17 -2.20 -3.25
N ALA A 170 1.10 -1.23 -3.18
CA ALA A 170 2.19 -1.18 -2.18
C ALA A 170 2.20 0.04 -1.22
N GLN A 171 2.74 -0.17 -0.01
CA GLN A 171 3.15 0.82 1.03
C GLN A 171 2.03 1.40 1.92
N ILE A 172 2.31 2.21 2.96
CA ILE A 172 1.23 2.86 3.73
C ILE A 172 0.47 3.78 2.77
N LEU A 173 -0.62 3.22 2.26
CA LEU A 173 -1.31 3.71 1.08
C LEU A 173 -2.69 4.08 1.48
N LEU A 174 -2.95 5.36 1.39
CA LEU A 174 -4.30 5.84 1.36
C LEU A 174 -4.74 5.82 -0.09
N ILE A 175 -5.53 4.82 -0.47
CA ILE A 175 -6.02 4.71 -1.85
C ILE A 175 -7.38 5.40 -1.96
N MET A 176 -7.49 6.32 -2.93
CA MET A 176 -8.75 6.86 -3.41
C MET A 176 -9.02 6.22 -4.78
N SER A 177 -9.94 5.26 -4.83
CA SER A 177 -10.47 4.78 -6.10
C SER A 177 -11.60 5.71 -6.55
N ASN A 178 -11.48 6.26 -7.77
CA ASN A 178 -12.58 6.88 -8.50
C ASN A 178 -12.83 6.05 -9.76
N ALA A 179 -13.79 5.13 -9.70
CA ALA A 179 -14.36 4.54 -10.91
C ALA A 179 -15.87 4.82 -10.92
N GLU A 180 -16.23 6.02 -11.37
CA GLU A 180 -17.49 6.19 -12.08
C GLU A 180 -17.18 6.24 -13.57
N ALA A 181 -17.41 5.10 -14.23
CA ALA A 181 -17.83 4.94 -15.62
C ALA A 181 -18.40 3.52 -15.78
#